data_AF-A0A2V8S6P5-F1
#
_entry.id   AF-A0A2V8S6P5-F1
#
_cell.length_a   1.000
_cell.length_b   1.000
_cell.length_c   1.000
_cell.angle_alpha   90.00
_cell.angle_beta   90.00
_cell.angle_gamma   90.00
#
_symmetry.space_group_name_H-M   'P 1'
#
loop_
_entity.id
_entity.type
_entity.pdbx_description
1 polymer ?
#
loop_
_entity_poly.entity_id
_entity_poly.type
_entity_poly.pdbx_seq_one_letter_code
_entity_poly.pdbx_strand_id
1 'polypeptide(L)'
;MKGRAAPHPAKERPMNPRTLKPRTKRAPAAVGLALAGLAAVGAALAGSRNMDRPHGWHGAGGEHGWGMRSQLAKLDLSDGQKVQIKAIFEDEHTKIAPLAASSMKARRALGEAIHAPVFDETAIRAAAAQSSGAQSDLAVERGRVASRIRAVLTPDQQKQLDAQRQQFLDRMQQRKEQHRAEEGEDSPDAEDLQ
;
A
#
# COMPACT_ATOMS: atom_id res chain seq x y z
N MET A 1 -33.87 59.03 9.08
CA MET A 1 -33.29 58.19 10.16
C MET A 1 -34.37 57.24 10.66
N LYS A 2 -34.01 55.95 10.84
CA LYS A 2 -34.82 54.82 11.35
C LYS A 2 -35.98 54.37 10.43
N GLY A 3 -36.17 53.09 10.12
CA GLY A 3 -35.53 51.85 10.52
C GLY A 3 -36.28 50.69 9.85
N ARG A 4 -35.55 49.63 9.49
CA ARG A 4 -36.04 48.38 8.85
C ARG A 4 -37.12 47.68 9.66
N ALA A 5 -38.05 47.01 8.96
CA ALA A 5 -38.28 45.55 8.98
C ALA A 5 -39.75 45.22 8.67
N ALA A 6 -39.98 44.41 7.63
CA ALA A 6 -41.19 43.58 7.50
C ALA A 6 -40.97 42.28 8.32
N PRO A 7 -42.02 41.54 8.74
CA PRO A 7 -42.61 40.57 7.80
C PRO A 7 -44.12 40.26 8.00
N HIS A 8 -44.66 39.57 6.98
CA HIS A 8 -45.98 38.96 6.77
C HIS A 8 -46.75 38.41 7.98
N PRO A 9 -48.09 38.30 7.82
CA PRO A 9 -48.81 37.08 8.18
C PRO A 9 -49.38 36.35 6.94
N ALA A 10 -49.23 35.03 6.99
CA ALA A 10 -49.73 34.04 6.05
C ALA A 10 -51.23 33.77 6.20
N LYS A 11 -51.85 33.31 5.10
CA LYS A 11 -52.99 32.39 4.92
C LYS A 11 -53.40 32.55 3.44
N GLU A 12 -53.57 31.54 2.60
CA GLU A 12 -54.40 30.35 2.78
C GLU A 12 -53.89 29.19 1.89
N ARG A 13 -54.03 27.95 2.39
CA ARG A 13 -54.06 26.74 1.56
C ARG A 13 -55.52 26.39 1.28
N PRO A 14 -55.86 26.06 0.03
CA PRO A 14 -56.37 24.71 -0.29
C PRO A 14 -55.81 24.25 -1.65
N MET A 15 -55.91 23.02 -2.13
CA MET A 15 -56.15 21.67 -1.65
C MET A 15 -55.77 20.79 -2.86
N ASN A 16 -55.25 19.60 -2.58
CA ASN A 16 -54.73 18.61 -3.53
C ASN A 16 -55.77 18.18 -4.57
N PRO A 17 -55.36 17.57 -5.70
CA PRO A 17 -55.44 16.12 -5.69
C PRO A 17 -54.21 15.40 -6.27
N ARG A 18 -53.88 14.33 -5.54
CA ARG A 18 -52.97 13.26 -5.91
C ARG A 18 -53.33 12.70 -7.29
N THR A 19 -52.36 12.62 -8.19
CA THR A 19 -52.41 11.66 -9.30
C THR A 19 -51.40 10.54 -9.03
N LEU A 20 -51.95 9.34 -8.94
CA LEU A 20 -51.22 8.10 -8.71
C LEU A 20 -50.48 7.64 -9.97
N LYS A 21 -49.34 6.99 -9.73
CA LYS A 21 -48.47 6.25 -10.66
C LYS A 21 -49.23 5.33 -11.63
N PRO A 22 -48.52 4.85 -12.66
CA PRO A 22 -48.39 3.40 -12.76
C PRO A 22 -46.92 2.94 -12.66
N ARG A 23 -46.71 1.96 -11.76
CA ARG A 23 -45.55 1.06 -11.78
C ARG A 23 -45.78 0.08 -12.92
N THR A 24 -44.93 0.09 -13.93
CA THR A 24 -44.83 -1.02 -14.87
C THR A 24 -43.77 -2.00 -14.35
N LYS A 25 -44.18 -3.25 -14.14
CA LYS A 25 -43.29 -4.40 -13.93
C LYS A 25 -43.33 -5.26 -15.21
N ARG A 26 -42.27 -6.08 -15.38
CA ARG A 26 -42.05 -7.20 -16.33
C ARG A 26 -41.20 -6.81 -17.54
N ALA A 27 -40.19 -7.55 -18.00
CA ALA A 27 -39.46 -8.77 -17.59
C ALA A 27 -38.17 -8.85 -18.47
N PRO A 28 -37.25 -9.82 -18.30
CA PRO A 28 -35.85 -9.72 -18.73
C PRO A 28 -35.62 -10.07 -20.21
N ALA A 29 -34.69 -9.37 -20.86
CA ALA A 29 -34.09 -9.81 -22.12
C ALA A 29 -32.71 -10.41 -21.84
N ALA A 30 -32.59 -11.70 -22.13
CA ALA A 30 -31.33 -12.43 -22.23
C ALA A 30 -30.64 -12.16 -23.58
N VAL A 31 -29.42 -12.71 -23.73
CA VAL A 31 -28.55 -12.78 -24.93
C VAL A 31 -27.59 -11.58 -25.05
N GLY A 32 -26.25 -11.73 -25.10
CA GLY A 32 -25.43 -12.89 -25.44
C GLY A 32 -24.16 -13.01 -24.60
N LEU A 33 -23.90 -14.24 -24.20
CA LEU A 33 -22.68 -14.71 -23.54
C LEU A 33 -21.74 -15.19 -24.66
N ALA A 34 -20.71 -14.42 -24.99
CA ALA A 34 -19.67 -14.84 -25.92
C ALA A 34 -18.54 -15.52 -25.12
N LEU A 35 -18.68 -16.83 -24.89
CA LEU A 35 -17.59 -17.70 -24.50
C LEU A 35 -16.92 -18.24 -25.77
N ALA A 36 -15.77 -17.69 -26.12
CA ALA A 36 -14.83 -18.34 -27.03
C ALA A 36 -13.70 -18.91 -26.19
N GLY A 37 -13.72 -20.24 -26.00
CA GLY A 37 -12.61 -20.98 -25.44
C GLY A 37 -11.56 -21.29 -26.50
N LEU A 38 -10.30 -21.39 -26.09
CA LEU A 38 -9.39 -22.34 -26.70
C LEU A 38 -8.50 -23.01 -25.63
N ALA A 39 -8.77 -24.31 -25.51
CA ALA A 39 -7.97 -25.44 -25.09
C ALA A 39 -6.73 -25.27 -24.20
N ALA A 40 -6.79 -26.01 -23.10
CA ALA A 40 -5.70 -26.42 -22.23
C ALA A 40 -4.61 -27.23 -22.96
N VAL A 41 -3.37 -27.07 -22.52
CA VAL A 41 -2.37 -28.14 -22.50
C VAL A 41 -2.14 -28.49 -21.03
N GLY A 42 -2.48 -29.73 -20.69
CA GLY A 42 -2.30 -30.30 -19.35
C GLY A 42 -1.32 -31.48 -19.37
N ALA A 43 -0.86 -31.78 -18.15
CA ALA A 43 -0.04 -32.91 -17.69
C ALA A 43 1.49 -32.77 -17.87
N ALA A 44 2.33 -33.15 -16.92
CA ALA A 44 2.23 -33.48 -15.49
C ALA A 44 3.67 -33.74 -15.03
N LEU A 45 4.09 -33.25 -13.86
CA LEU A 45 5.06 -33.96 -13.03
C LEU A 45 4.68 -33.75 -11.56
N ALA A 46 4.04 -34.77 -10.99
CA ALA A 46 4.03 -34.99 -9.56
C ALA A 46 5.45 -35.38 -9.12
N GLY A 47 5.97 -34.70 -8.09
CA GLY A 47 7.23 -35.15 -7.47
C GLY A 47 8.02 -34.05 -6.77
N SER A 48 7.53 -33.54 -5.65
CA SER A 48 8.31 -33.45 -4.40
C SER A 48 7.50 -32.73 -3.33
N ARG A 49 6.99 -33.51 -2.39
CA ARG A 49 6.71 -33.01 -1.05
C ARG A 49 8.06 -32.84 -0.36
N ASN A 50 8.64 -31.66 -0.45
CA ASN A 50 9.56 -31.20 0.58
C ASN A 50 8.75 -30.27 1.48
N MET A 51 8.28 -30.83 2.59
CA MET A 51 8.16 -30.04 3.79
C MET A 51 9.58 -29.62 4.14
N ASP A 52 9.86 -28.32 4.18
CA ASP A 52 10.72 -27.77 5.22
C ASP A 52 10.49 -26.26 5.36
N ARG A 53 9.94 -25.96 6.55
CA ARG A 53 9.86 -24.68 7.26
C ARG A 53 9.07 -23.52 6.60
N PRO A 54 8.07 -22.96 7.30
CA PRO A 54 7.65 -21.60 7.04
C PRO A 54 8.84 -20.69 7.41
N HIS A 55 9.68 -20.38 6.44
CA HIS A 55 10.67 -19.32 6.56
C HIS A 55 9.91 -18.02 6.83
N GLY A 56 9.90 -17.61 8.10
CA GLY A 56 9.26 -16.39 8.53
C GLY A 56 9.88 -15.20 7.81
N TRP A 57 9.06 -14.44 7.10
CA TRP A 57 9.15 -12.98 6.94
C TRP A 57 10.56 -12.37 6.85
N HIS A 58 11.49 -12.97 6.12
CA HIS A 58 12.82 -12.41 5.84
C HIS A 58 13.16 -12.63 4.36
N GLY A 59 12.21 -12.32 3.48
CA GLY A 59 12.52 -12.05 2.08
C GLY A 59 13.04 -10.62 1.96
N ALA A 60 14.02 -10.40 1.10
CA ALA A 60 14.70 -9.15 0.76
C ALA A 60 13.74 -8.00 0.35
N GLY A 61 13.01 -7.48 1.33
CA GLY A 61 11.96 -6.45 1.21
C GLY A 61 11.27 -6.13 2.53
N GLY A 62 11.89 -6.47 3.67
CA GLY A 62 11.32 -6.38 5.02
C GLY A 62 11.41 -5.00 5.69
N GLU A 63 11.85 -3.97 4.97
CA GLU A 63 12.27 -2.72 5.61
C GLU A 63 11.13 -1.75 5.93
N HIS A 64 9.88 -2.03 5.54
CA HIS A 64 8.83 -1.01 5.56
C HIS A 64 7.66 -1.26 6.51
N GLY A 65 7.64 -2.38 7.23
CA GLY A 65 6.62 -2.67 8.26
C GLY A 65 7.18 -2.74 9.68
N TRP A 66 8.41 -3.22 9.81
CA TRP A 66 9.05 -3.50 11.10
C TRP A 66 9.87 -2.32 11.66
N GLY A 67 10.18 -1.31 10.83
CA GLY A 67 10.93 -0.12 11.23
C GLY A 67 10.19 0.74 12.26
N MET A 68 8.91 1.06 12.02
CA MET A 68 8.14 1.94 12.90
C MET A 68 7.97 1.34 14.31
N ARG A 69 7.67 0.04 14.41
CA ARG A 69 7.54 -0.63 15.72
C ARG A 69 8.85 -0.62 16.50
N SER A 70 9.98 -0.86 15.81
CA SER A 70 11.30 -0.81 16.43
C SER A 70 11.67 0.61 16.91
N GLN A 71 11.31 1.64 16.13
CA GLN A 71 11.53 3.04 16.51
C GLN A 71 10.69 3.44 17.73
N LEU A 72 9.41 3.05 17.76
CA LEU A 72 8.52 3.32 18.90
C LEU A 72 8.95 2.59 20.17
N ALA A 73 9.54 1.40 20.06
CA ALA A 73 10.07 0.66 21.21
C ALA A 73 11.28 1.35 21.88
N LYS A 74 11.93 2.29 21.18
CA LYS A 74 13.03 3.12 21.72
C LYS A 74 12.54 4.44 22.33
N LEU A 75 11.23 4.69 22.31
CA LEU A 75 10.61 5.82 23.00
C LEU A 75 10.10 5.37 24.36
N ASP A 76 10.22 6.25 25.36
CA ASP A 76 9.61 6.04 26.68
C ASP A 76 8.11 6.30 26.61
N LEU A 77 7.37 5.32 26.04
CA LEU A 77 5.92 5.39 25.90
C LEU A 77 5.22 5.05 27.22
N SER A 78 4.22 5.85 27.60
CA SER A 78 3.33 5.48 28.70
C SER A 78 2.45 4.30 28.33
N ASP A 79 1.91 3.59 29.32
CA ASP A 79 1.04 2.44 29.05
C ASP A 79 -0.23 2.83 28.29
N GLY A 80 -0.76 4.02 28.56
CA GLY A 80 -1.87 4.60 27.78
C GLY A 80 -1.51 4.81 26.31
N GLN A 81 -0.30 5.31 26.02
CA GLN A 81 0.17 5.49 24.64
C GLN A 81 0.36 4.13 23.94
N LYS A 82 0.92 3.13 24.63
CA LYS A 82 1.08 1.77 24.07
C LYS A 82 -0.25 1.15 23.66
N VAL A 83 -1.28 1.29 24.50
CA VAL A 83 -2.64 0.79 24.19
C VAL A 83 -3.21 1.49 22.95
N GLN A 84 -3.11 2.82 22.87
CA GLN A 84 -3.60 3.58 21.71
C GLN A 84 -2.86 3.20 20.42
N ILE A 85 -1.53 3.10 20.47
CA ILE A 85 -0.70 2.71 19.32
C ILE A 85 -1.03 1.29 18.86
N LYS A 86 -1.24 0.36 19.79
CA LYS A 86 -1.66 -1.01 19.46
C LYS A 86 -3.01 -1.01 18.73
N ALA A 87 -3.99 -0.26 19.24
CA ALA A 87 -5.29 -0.14 18.60
C ALA A 87 -5.19 0.46 17.18
N ILE A 88 -4.34 1.47 16.97
CA ILE A 88 -4.07 2.02 15.63
C ILE A 88 -3.52 0.94 14.68
N PHE A 89 -2.57 0.13 15.13
CA PHE A 89 -2.03 -0.95 14.31
C PHE A 89 -3.08 -2.03 13.98
N GLU A 90 -3.91 -2.41 14.94
CA GLU A 90 -4.97 -3.41 14.74
C GLU A 90 -6.05 -2.92 13.77
N ASP A 91 -6.48 -1.66 13.91
CA ASP A 91 -7.46 -1.03 13.04
C ASP A 91 -6.95 -0.95 11.58
N GLU A 92 -5.70 -0.52 11.38
CA GLU A 92 -5.16 -0.40 10.03
C GLU A 92 -4.74 -1.73 9.39
N HIS A 93 -4.50 -2.78 10.19
CA HIS A 93 -4.08 -4.08 9.69
C HIS A 93 -5.04 -4.65 8.65
N THR A 94 -6.35 -4.48 8.87
CA THR A 94 -7.40 -4.98 7.95
C THR A 94 -7.35 -4.33 6.56
N LYS A 95 -6.83 -3.10 6.46
CA LYS A 95 -6.67 -2.37 5.20
C LYS A 95 -5.30 -2.63 4.56
N ILE A 96 -4.25 -2.68 5.38
CA ILE A 96 -2.88 -2.87 4.88
C ILE A 96 -2.63 -4.31 4.42
N ALA A 97 -3.16 -5.32 5.11
CA ALA A 97 -2.92 -6.72 4.78
C ALA A 97 -3.27 -7.10 3.33
N PRO A 98 -4.48 -6.79 2.79
CA PRO A 98 -4.81 -7.10 1.40
C PRO A 98 -3.96 -6.30 0.40
N LEU A 99 -3.65 -5.03 0.70
CA LEU A 99 -2.76 -4.20 -0.13
C LEU A 99 -1.34 -4.76 -0.18
N ALA A 100 -0.83 -5.26 0.95
CA ALA A 100 0.48 -5.89 1.04
C ALA A 100 0.54 -7.18 0.21
N ALA A 101 -0.50 -8.02 0.29
CA ALA A 101 -0.61 -9.22 -0.53
C ALA A 101 -0.66 -8.87 -2.04
N SER A 102 -1.44 -7.85 -2.42
CA SER A 102 -1.52 -7.36 -3.80
C SER A 102 -0.16 -6.83 -4.30
N SER A 103 0.53 -6.02 -3.49
CA SER A 103 1.85 -5.49 -3.83
C SER A 103 2.89 -6.60 -4.01
N MET A 104 2.88 -7.62 -3.14
CA MET A 104 3.77 -8.78 -3.29
C MET A 104 3.49 -9.54 -4.59
N LYS A 105 2.22 -9.71 -4.96
CA LYS A 105 1.83 -10.33 -6.23
C LYS A 105 2.30 -9.50 -7.43
N ALA A 106 2.09 -8.19 -7.40
CA ALA A 106 2.49 -7.28 -8.48
C ALA A 106 4.03 -7.25 -8.67
N ARG A 107 4.79 -7.26 -7.58
CA ARG A 107 6.26 -7.35 -7.63
C ARG A 107 6.74 -8.67 -8.23
N ARG A 108 6.09 -9.79 -7.89
CA ARG A 108 6.40 -11.10 -8.50
C ARG A 108 6.10 -11.10 -9.99
N ALA A 109 4.93 -10.60 -10.39
CA ALA A 109 4.55 -10.50 -11.80
C ALA A 109 5.52 -9.63 -12.60
N LEU A 110 6.02 -8.52 -12.03
CA LEU A 110 7.07 -7.71 -12.65
C LEU A 110 8.37 -8.51 -12.82
N GLY A 111 8.83 -9.22 -11.78
CA GLY A 111 10.00 -10.08 -11.88
C GLY A 111 9.85 -11.18 -12.93
N GLU A 112 8.68 -11.83 -12.99
CA GLU A 112 8.35 -12.83 -14.02
C GLU A 112 8.38 -12.24 -15.43
N ALA A 113 7.82 -11.04 -15.64
CA ALA A 113 7.84 -10.37 -16.93
C ALA A 113 9.27 -9.99 -17.37
N ILE A 114 10.11 -9.55 -16.43
CA ILE A 114 11.52 -9.20 -16.70
C ILE A 114 12.34 -10.44 -17.07
N HIS A 115 12.09 -11.57 -16.40
CA HIS A 115 12.82 -12.82 -16.62
C HIS A 115 12.14 -13.78 -17.61
N ALA A 116 11.19 -13.28 -18.39
CA ALA A 116 10.53 -14.06 -19.43
C ALA A 116 11.55 -14.50 -20.51
N PRO A 117 11.39 -15.69 -21.13
CA PRO A 117 12.30 -16.15 -22.18
C PRO A 117 12.35 -15.25 -23.41
N VAL A 118 11.27 -14.48 -23.66
CA VAL A 118 11.14 -13.54 -24.76
C VAL A 118 10.90 -12.15 -24.18
N PHE A 119 11.66 -11.18 -24.66
CA PHE A 119 11.48 -9.79 -24.28
C PHE A 119 10.14 -9.24 -24.81
N ASP A 120 9.31 -8.76 -23.89
CA ASP A 120 8.06 -8.06 -24.20
C ASP A 120 8.01 -6.76 -23.41
N GLU A 121 8.35 -5.64 -24.07
CA GLU A 121 8.34 -4.32 -23.46
C GLU A 121 6.94 -3.94 -22.92
N THR A 122 5.88 -4.33 -23.64
CA THR A 122 4.51 -3.97 -23.27
C THR A 122 4.10 -4.68 -22.00
N ALA A 123 4.40 -5.98 -21.88
CA ALA A 123 4.15 -6.76 -20.67
C ALA A 123 4.94 -6.23 -19.47
N ILE A 124 6.24 -5.92 -19.66
CA ILE A 124 7.09 -5.36 -18.60
C ILE A 124 6.54 -4.01 -18.14
N ARG A 125 6.19 -3.11 -19.06
CA ARG A 125 5.64 -1.79 -18.72
C ARG A 125 4.31 -1.90 -17.97
N ALA A 126 3.43 -2.81 -18.38
CA ALA A 126 2.16 -3.06 -17.70
C ALA A 126 2.35 -3.60 -16.28
N ALA A 127 3.23 -4.59 -16.09
CA ALA A 127 3.55 -5.14 -14.78
C ALA A 127 4.23 -4.10 -13.87
N ALA A 128 5.09 -3.25 -14.43
CA ALA A 128 5.74 -2.16 -13.70
C ALA A 128 4.73 -1.12 -13.20
N ALA A 129 3.77 -0.73 -14.04
CA ALA A 129 2.70 0.18 -13.65
C ALA A 129 1.81 -0.39 -12.54
N GLN A 130 1.51 -1.70 -12.60
CA GLN A 130 0.74 -2.35 -11.53
C GLN A 130 1.53 -2.39 -10.20
N SER A 131 2.82 -2.69 -10.27
CA SER A 131 3.70 -2.74 -9.10
C SER A 131 3.85 -1.36 -8.43
N SER A 132 4.03 -0.30 -9.23
CA SER A 132 4.15 1.07 -8.72
C SER A 132 2.84 1.59 -8.11
N GLY A 133 1.69 1.28 -8.72
CA GLY A 133 0.38 1.59 -8.16
C GLY A 133 0.18 0.95 -6.78
N ALA A 134 0.41 -0.37 -6.67
CA ALA A 134 0.27 -1.08 -5.40
C ALA A 134 1.25 -0.57 -4.31
N GLN A 135 2.46 -0.16 -4.70
CA GLN A 135 3.42 0.44 -3.76
C GLN A 135 2.99 1.84 -3.30
N SER A 136 2.36 2.62 -4.18
CA SER A 136 1.84 3.95 -3.86
C SER A 136 0.70 3.87 -2.85
N ASP A 137 -0.25 2.95 -3.05
CA ASP A 137 -1.36 2.72 -2.11
C ASP A 137 -0.85 2.33 -0.72
N LEU A 138 0.14 1.43 -0.64
CA LEU A 138 0.77 1.07 0.62
C LEU A 138 1.49 2.24 1.29
N ALA A 139 2.14 3.11 0.52
CA ALA A 139 2.81 4.29 1.06
C ALA A 139 1.81 5.25 1.72
N VAL A 140 0.65 5.45 1.10
CA VAL A 140 -0.44 6.26 1.66
C VAL A 140 -0.93 5.68 2.98
N GLU A 141 -1.23 4.38 3.03
CA GLU A 141 -1.72 3.75 4.27
C GLU A 141 -0.67 3.76 5.40
N ARG A 142 0.61 3.54 5.07
CA ARG A 142 1.71 3.73 6.04
C ARG A 142 1.78 5.16 6.56
N GLY A 143 1.58 6.14 5.68
CA GLY A 143 1.51 7.56 6.04
C GLY A 143 0.38 7.86 7.02
N ARG A 144 -0.81 7.27 6.81
CA ARG A 144 -1.95 7.40 7.75
C ARG A 144 -1.60 6.84 9.13
N VAL A 145 -1.03 5.63 9.20
CA VAL A 145 -0.59 5.03 10.47
C VAL A 145 0.42 5.92 11.17
N ALA A 146 1.45 6.36 10.45
CA ALA A 146 2.50 7.22 11.01
C ALA A 146 1.91 8.53 11.56
N SER A 147 0.99 9.16 10.84
CA SER A 147 0.30 10.38 11.28
C SER A 147 -0.51 10.15 12.56
N ARG A 148 -1.32 9.09 12.62
CA ARG A 148 -2.12 8.74 13.79
C ARG A 148 -1.24 8.44 15.01
N ILE A 149 -0.13 7.73 14.83
CA ILE A 149 0.81 7.43 15.91
C ILE A 149 1.47 8.72 16.41
N ARG A 150 1.93 9.60 15.50
CA ARG A 150 2.55 10.88 15.90
C ARG A 150 1.61 11.73 16.75
N ALA A 151 0.31 11.71 16.47
CA ALA A 151 -0.69 12.43 17.26
C ALA A 151 -0.85 11.92 18.72
N VAL A 152 -0.41 10.68 19.01
CA VAL A 152 -0.40 10.10 20.36
C VAL A 152 0.87 10.47 21.14
N LEU A 153 1.95 10.85 20.44
CA LEU A 153 3.25 11.15 21.03
C LEU A 153 3.31 12.58 21.57
N THR A 154 4.05 12.77 22.68
CA THR A 154 4.38 14.10 23.19
C THR A 154 5.33 14.83 22.21
N PRO A 155 5.41 16.18 22.28
CA PRO A 155 6.33 16.93 21.42
C PRO A 155 7.79 16.45 21.51
N ASP A 156 8.26 16.08 22.70
CA ASP A 156 9.63 15.62 22.88
C ASP A 156 9.84 14.19 22.34
N GLN A 157 8.85 13.30 22.49
CA GLN A 157 8.88 11.98 21.85
C GLN A 157 8.86 12.09 20.32
N GLN A 158 8.13 13.07 19.75
CA GLN A 158 8.15 13.33 18.30
C GLN A 158 9.54 13.77 17.82
N LYS A 159 10.20 14.68 18.55
CA LYS A 159 11.59 15.08 18.25
C LYS A 159 12.54 13.88 18.32
N GLN A 160 12.39 13.02 19.32
CA GLN A 160 13.21 11.81 19.45
C GLN A 160 12.96 10.84 18.29
N LEU A 161 11.70 10.68 17.84
CA LEU A 161 11.36 9.87 16.68
C LEU A 161 12.01 10.42 15.40
N ASP A 162 11.99 11.75 15.21
CA ASP A 162 12.61 12.41 14.06
C ASP A 162 14.15 12.27 14.09
N ALA A 163 14.77 12.42 15.27
CA ALA A 163 16.19 12.19 15.44
C ALA A 163 16.59 10.74 15.12
N GLN A 164 15.82 9.75 15.58
CA GLN A 164 16.04 8.34 15.23
C GLN A 164 15.94 8.09 13.72
N ARG A 165 15.00 8.77 13.04
CA ARG A 165 14.86 8.70 11.59
C ARG A 165 16.08 9.29 10.88
N GLN A 166 16.55 10.46 11.31
CA GLN A 166 17.73 11.09 10.70
C GLN A 166 18.97 10.21 10.86
N GLN A 167 19.23 9.70 12.07
CA GLN A 167 20.34 8.79 12.32
C GLN A 167 20.27 7.51 11.47
N PHE A 168 19.07 7.02 11.18
CA PHE A 168 18.90 5.88 10.28
C PHE A 168 19.31 6.23 8.85
N LEU A 169 18.87 7.39 8.34
CA LEU A 169 19.23 7.86 7.00
C LEU A 169 20.75 8.07 6.86
N ASP A 170 21.38 8.70 7.86
CA ASP A 170 22.82 8.96 7.85
C ASP A 170 23.61 7.65 7.83
N ARG A 171 23.21 6.65 8.62
CA ARG A 171 23.84 5.31 8.60
C ARG A 171 23.68 4.62 7.25
N MET A 172 22.53 4.75 6.61
CA MET A 172 22.31 4.17 5.28
C MET A 172 23.21 4.85 4.23
N GLN A 173 23.38 6.16 4.32
CA GLN A 173 24.29 6.90 3.46
C GLN A 173 25.75 6.47 3.67
N GLN A 174 26.20 6.38 4.92
CA GLN A 174 27.55 5.91 5.25
C GLN A 174 27.82 4.51 4.72
N ARG A 175 26.87 3.58 4.87
CA ARG A 175 27.00 2.22 4.30
C ARG A 175 27.13 2.26 2.78
N LYS A 176 26.36 3.11 2.10
CA LYS A 176 26.45 3.27 0.65
C LYS A 176 27.82 3.82 0.22
N GLU A 177 28.36 4.77 0.98
CA GLU A 177 29.68 5.34 0.73
C GLU A 177 30.81 4.32 0.97
N GLN A 178 30.69 3.51 2.03
CA GLN A 178 31.62 2.39 2.31
C GLN A 178 31.60 1.36 1.18
N HIS A 179 30.43 0.86 0.79
CA HIS A 179 30.32 -0.08 -0.32
C HIS A 179 30.87 0.48 -1.64
N ARG A 180 30.68 1.78 -1.91
CA ARG A 180 31.25 2.43 -3.09
C ARG A 180 32.78 2.54 -3.04
N ALA A 181 33.36 2.77 -1.86
CA ALA A 181 34.80 2.82 -1.68
C ALA A 181 35.42 1.43 -1.84
N GLU A 182 34.81 0.41 -1.22
CA GLU A 182 35.24 -0.99 -1.33
C GLU A 182 35.16 -1.52 -2.78
N GLU A 183 34.09 -1.20 -3.52
CA GLU A 183 33.96 -1.57 -4.95
C GLU A 183 34.90 -0.77 -5.87
N GLY A 184 35.45 0.36 -5.41
CA GLY A 184 36.38 1.20 -6.17
C GLY A 184 37.87 0.89 -5.95
N GLU A 185 38.19 0.12 -4.91
CA GLU A 185 39.59 -0.18 -4.49
C GLU A 185 40.08 -1.55 -5.02
N ASP A 186 39.17 -2.40 -5.49
CA ASP A 186 39.43 -3.78 -5.95
C ASP A 186 39.34 -3.97 -7.49
N SER A 187 39.64 -2.92 -8.27
CA SER A 187 39.70 -3.00 -9.74
C SER A 187 41.17 -3.03 -10.23
N PRO A 188 41.80 -4.22 -10.40
CA PRO A 188 43.18 -4.32 -10.88
C PRO A 188 43.31 -4.32 -12.42
N ASP A 189 42.32 -3.88 -13.20
CA ASP A 189 42.33 -4.06 -14.66
C ASP A 189 41.94 -2.79 -15.46
N ALA A 190 42.57 -1.65 -15.18
CA ALA A 190 42.45 -0.45 -16.02
C ALA A 190 43.79 0.03 -16.64
N GLU A 191 44.80 -0.84 -16.75
CA GLU A 191 46.09 -0.50 -17.38
C GLU A 191 46.51 -1.39 -18.56
N ASP A 192 45.66 -2.26 -19.12
CA ASP A 192 46.08 -3.07 -20.27
C ASP A 192 45.00 -3.20 -21.36
N LEU A 193 44.76 -2.08 -22.06
CA LEU A 193 44.26 -2.10 -23.44
C LEU A 193 44.98 -1.00 -24.24
N GLN A 194 46.20 -1.33 -24.66
CA GLN A 194 46.84 -0.74 -25.84
C GLN A 194 46.37 -1.44 -27.12
#